data_AF-A0A2R5FJL3-F1
#
_entry.id   AF-A0A2R5FJL3-F1
#
_cell.length_a   1.000
_cell.length_b   1.000
_cell.length_c   1.000
_cell.angle_alpha   90.00
_cell.angle_beta   90.00
_cell.angle_gamma   90.00
#
_symmetry.space_group_name_H-M   'P 1'
#
loop_
_entity.id
_entity.type
_entity.pdbx_description
1 polymer ?
#
loop_
_entity_poly.entity_id
_entity_poly.type
_entity_poly.pdbx_seq_one_letter_code
_entity_poly.pdbx_strand_id
1 'polypeptide(L)'
;MNPSSKIYSLQANQPVLLNDSETLWIVQSGTLAVFATRVKNSLPKEHRRYLFHVNAGEALLPELIAQSQWSFVAIAIEPTQLCQMSMVDLVKGIAAADSQAIEFLEGWVNHLGQSLSAQQTVLTTPLNLVQTLGRDFSLSPGETLQWRQQTLLWMKLQQSNTHWMGVEELTLNSTSPAFPLTRDMWLEAEDAVIGEMLPTADLENFEELLAGLASLHTCFFRYFSLLTNKETEAEFRQFQEREQFNQQVIEGALSDLATVLQPQQEAIFSQEGPPLLVAFGAVGRSLGIEIRPPAEDLNSIKDPVAAIAQA
;
A
#
# COMPACT_ATOMS: atom_id res chain seq x y z
N MET A 1 -0.05 39.81 -2.36
CA MET A 1 -0.99 39.18 -1.39
C MET A 1 -0.87 39.81 -0.02
N ASN A 2 -1.91 39.78 0.82
CA ASN A 2 -1.85 40.26 2.20
C ASN A 2 -2.03 39.08 3.17
N PRO A 3 -0.98 38.30 3.49
CA PRO A 3 -1.04 37.39 4.64
C PRO A 3 -1.41 38.21 5.88
N SER A 4 -2.20 37.62 6.78
CA SER A 4 -2.54 38.28 8.04
C SER A 4 -1.25 38.69 8.76
N SER A 5 -1.21 39.92 9.30
CA SER A 5 -0.07 40.42 10.07
C SER A 5 0.08 39.72 11.42
N LYS A 6 -0.85 38.83 11.78
CA LYS A 6 -0.87 38.11 13.03
C LYS A 6 -0.01 36.85 12.92
N ILE A 7 1.10 36.86 13.66
CA ILE A 7 2.01 35.73 13.76
C ILE A 7 1.57 34.83 14.91
N TYR A 8 1.49 33.54 14.65
CA TYR A 8 1.22 32.49 15.61
C TYR A 8 2.51 31.73 15.89
N SER A 9 2.87 31.60 17.17
CA SER A 9 4.09 30.88 17.58
C SER A 9 3.71 29.54 18.20
N LEU A 10 4.29 28.48 17.66
CA LEU A 10 4.13 27.11 18.12
C LEU A 10 5.41 26.65 18.82
N GLN A 11 5.24 25.94 19.93
CA GLN A 11 6.33 25.18 20.55
C GLN A 11 6.51 23.83 19.84
N ALA A 12 7.68 23.22 20.02
CA ALA A 12 7.91 21.87 19.52
C ALA A 12 6.82 20.89 20.02
N ASN A 13 6.42 19.96 19.16
CA ASN A 13 5.34 19.00 19.33
C ASN A 13 3.92 19.59 19.45
N GLN A 14 3.71 20.87 19.19
CA GLN A 14 2.36 21.43 19.12
C GLN A 14 1.70 21.13 17.76
N PRO A 15 0.47 20.57 17.75
CA PRO A 15 -0.25 20.27 16.52
C PRO A 15 -1.03 21.47 16.00
N VAL A 16 -1.15 21.53 14.67
CA VAL A 16 -2.06 22.40 13.93
C VAL A 16 -3.01 21.51 13.14
N LEU A 17 -4.31 21.66 13.38
CA LEU A 17 -5.35 21.01 12.60
C LEU A 17 -5.63 21.85 11.35
N LEU A 18 -5.77 21.17 10.21
CA LEU A 18 -6.03 21.80 8.91
C LEU A 18 -7.52 21.68 8.52
N ASN A 19 -8.41 21.73 9.50
CA ASN A 19 -9.84 21.46 9.34
C ASN A 19 -10.70 22.69 9.01
N ASP A 20 -10.12 23.89 9.02
CA ASP A 20 -10.79 25.12 8.61
C ASP A 20 -10.59 25.32 7.11
N SER A 21 -11.63 25.04 6.31
CA SER A 21 -11.60 25.12 4.85
C SER A 21 -11.34 26.52 4.29
N GLU A 22 -11.49 27.58 5.09
CA GLU A 22 -11.35 28.96 4.64
C GLU A 22 -9.93 29.51 4.82
N THR A 23 -9.12 28.88 5.68
CA THR A 23 -7.84 29.44 6.12
C THR A 23 -6.69 28.47 5.83
N LEU A 24 -5.63 28.99 5.21
CA LEU A 24 -4.36 28.30 5.05
C LEU A 24 -3.29 28.90 5.98
N TRP A 25 -2.25 28.13 6.25
CA TRP A 25 -1.11 28.56 7.05
C TRP A 25 0.14 28.69 6.19
N ILE A 26 0.92 29.75 6.40
CA ILE A 26 2.22 29.94 5.77
C ILE A 26 3.29 29.86 6.86
N VAL A 27 4.32 29.06 6.63
CA VAL A 27 5.43 28.91 7.57
C VAL A 27 6.40 30.08 7.39
N GLN A 28 6.53 30.91 8.43
CA GLN A 28 7.46 32.04 8.45
C GLN A 28 8.85 31.62 8.91
N SER A 29 8.92 30.71 9.88
CA SER A 29 10.16 30.09 10.36
C SER A 29 9.87 28.74 11.02
N GLY A 30 10.86 27.86 11.03
CA GLY A 30 10.75 26.50 11.57
C GLY A 30 10.33 25.44 10.54
N THR A 31 10.09 24.23 11.04
CA THR A 31 9.64 23.08 10.23
C THR A 31 8.50 22.34 10.92
N LEU A 32 7.49 21.97 10.13
CA LEU A 32 6.37 21.12 10.52
C LEU A 32 6.47 19.76 9.83
N ALA A 33 6.10 18.69 10.54
CA ALA A 33 5.84 17.39 9.94
C ALA A 33 4.33 17.23 9.72
N VAL A 34 3.94 16.84 8.51
CA VAL A 34 2.54 16.62 8.12
C VAL A 34 2.23 15.13 8.17
N PHE A 35 1.09 14.82 8.79
CA PHE A 35 0.59 13.46 8.95
C PHE A 35 -0.85 13.36 8.45
N ALA A 36 -1.21 12.20 7.92
CA ALA A 36 -2.60 11.77 7.79
C ALA A 36 -2.99 10.93 9.01
N THR A 37 -4.13 11.22 9.61
CA THR A 37 -4.64 10.50 10.78
C THR A 37 -6.09 10.13 10.59
N ARG A 38 -6.49 8.95 11.10
CA ARG A 38 -7.91 8.60 11.21
C ARG A 38 -8.59 9.49 12.24
N VAL A 39 -9.78 9.97 11.93
CA VAL A 39 -10.62 10.76 12.84
C VAL A 39 -11.75 9.89 13.36
N LYS A 40 -11.97 9.87 14.68
CA LYS A 40 -13.14 9.25 15.32
C LYS A 40 -13.77 10.29 16.24
N ASN A 41 -15.05 10.62 16.04
CA ASN A 41 -15.76 11.65 16.81
C ASN A 41 -15.03 13.01 16.84
N SER A 42 -14.52 13.46 15.68
CA SER A 42 -13.77 14.72 15.53
C SER A 42 -12.43 14.79 16.28
N LEU A 43 -11.91 13.66 16.77
CA LEU A 43 -10.60 13.55 17.41
C LEU A 43 -9.65 12.66 16.59
N PRO A 44 -8.38 13.08 16.39
CA PRO A 44 -7.34 12.23 15.80
C PRO A 44 -7.08 10.96 16.62
N LYS A 45 -7.06 9.79 15.97
CA LYS A 45 -6.54 8.53 16.55
C LYS A 45 -5.00 8.55 16.64
N GLU A 46 -4.44 7.64 17.45
CA GLU A 46 -2.98 7.53 17.66
C GLU A 46 -2.19 7.10 16.42
N HIS A 47 -2.81 6.39 15.46
CA HIS A 47 -2.10 5.89 14.28
C HIS A 47 -2.01 6.99 13.22
N ARG A 48 -0.90 7.73 13.27
CA ARG A 48 -0.55 8.79 12.32
C ARG A 48 0.37 8.24 11.24
N ARG A 49 0.00 8.44 9.98
CA ARG A 49 0.82 8.12 8.83
C ARG A 49 1.58 9.39 8.42
N TYR A 50 2.91 9.34 8.55
CA TYR A 50 3.77 10.44 8.10
C TYR A 50 3.66 10.63 6.59
N LEU A 51 3.58 11.89 6.14
CA LEU A 51 3.53 12.26 4.73
C LEU A 51 4.83 12.94 4.29
N PHE A 52 5.10 14.13 4.83
CA PHE A 52 6.23 14.98 4.43
C PHE A 52 6.50 16.08 5.46
N HIS A 53 7.54 16.88 5.21
CA HIS A 53 7.87 18.09 5.97
C HIS A 53 7.50 19.35 5.20
N VAL A 54 7.14 20.40 5.94
CA VAL A 54 6.86 21.75 5.42
C VAL A 54 7.74 22.74 6.16
N ASN A 55 8.49 23.56 5.42
CA ASN A 55 9.54 24.45 5.88
C ASN A 55 9.14 25.91 5.70
N ALA A 56 9.97 26.81 6.24
CA ALA A 56 9.82 28.25 6.04
C ALA A 56 9.71 28.62 4.55
N GLY A 57 8.72 29.45 4.22
CA GLY A 57 8.37 29.83 2.85
C GLY A 57 7.35 28.91 2.19
N GLU A 58 6.94 27.81 2.81
CA GLU A 58 5.92 26.90 2.27
C GLU A 58 4.57 27.08 2.98
N ALA A 59 3.51 26.53 2.37
CA ALA A 59 2.15 26.64 2.85
C ALA A 59 1.54 25.28 3.23
N LEU A 60 0.69 25.29 4.25
CA LEU A 60 -0.22 24.21 4.62
C LEU A 60 -1.62 24.60 4.14
N LEU A 61 -2.13 23.90 3.13
CA LEU A 61 -3.49 24.11 2.64
C LEU A 61 -4.49 23.38 3.55
N PRO A 62 -5.71 23.92 3.67
CA PRO A 62 -6.74 23.28 4.46
C PRO A 62 -7.29 22.03 3.79
N GLU A 63 -7.91 21.17 4.59
CA GLU A 63 -8.74 20.09 4.13
C GLU A 63 -10.02 20.67 3.49
N LEU A 64 -10.21 20.39 2.20
CA LEU A 64 -11.33 20.91 1.41
C LEU A 64 -12.46 19.88 1.25
N ILE A 65 -12.53 18.89 2.14
CA ILE A 65 -13.54 17.83 2.09
C ILE A 65 -14.41 17.93 3.34
N ALA A 66 -15.72 17.82 3.15
CA ALA A 66 -16.65 17.64 4.26
C ALA A 66 -16.65 16.17 4.71
N GLN A 67 -16.39 15.94 6.01
CA GLN A 67 -16.66 14.66 6.71
C GLN A 67 -15.88 13.45 6.17
N SER A 68 -14.55 13.51 6.25
CA SER A 68 -13.67 12.37 5.97
C SER A 68 -13.37 11.53 7.23
N GLN A 69 -13.09 10.22 7.04
CA GLN A 69 -12.51 9.37 8.10
C GLN A 69 -11.03 9.69 8.36
N TRP A 70 -10.41 10.46 7.47
CA TRP A 70 -9.03 10.90 7.54
C TRP A 70 -8.95 12.41 7.64
N SER A 71 -7.91 12.94 8.27
CA SER A 71 -7.62 14.36 8.28
C SER A 71 -6.12 14.61 8.29
N PHE A 72 -5.71 15.79 7.83
CA PHE A 72 -4.33 16.25 7.91
C PHE A 72 -4.05 16.94 9.24
N VAL A 73 -2.91 16.60 9.84
CA VAL A 73 -2.40 17.25 11.04
C VAL A 73 -0.94 17.60 10.83
N ALA A 74 -0.59 18.87 11.03
CA ALA A 74 0.80 19.31 11.03
C ALA A 74 1.31 19.41 12.48
N ILE A 75 2.54 18.99 12.75
CA ILE A 75 3.14 19.02 14.09
C ILE A 75 4.47 19.74 14.01
N ALA A 76 4.64 20.78 14.83
CA ALA A 76 5.88 21.55 14.87
C ALA A 76 7.02 20.65 15.38
N ILE A 77 8.12 20.54 14.63
CA ILE A 77 9.29 19.75 15.04
C ILE A 77 10.18 20.57 15.98
N GLU A 78 10.23 21.86 15.73
CA GLU A 78 10.95 22.88 16.47
C GLU A 78 10.06 24.11 16.68
N PRO A 79 10.46 25.10 17.50
CA PRO A 79 9.71 26.34 17.62
C PRO A 79 9.45 26.96 16.24
N THR A 80 8.17 27.10 15.89
CA THR A 80 7.72 27.43 14.52
C THR A 80 6.83 28.65 14.55
N GLN A 81 6.98 29.55 13.58
CA GLN A 81 6.11 30.71 13.41
C GLN A 81 5.27 30.57 12.15
N LEU A 82 3.97 30.79 12.29
CA LEU A 82 3.00 30.73 11.20
C LEU A 82 2.27 32.05 11.04
N CYS A 83 1.82 32.36 9.83
CA CYS A 83 0.78 33.36 9.61
C CYS A 83 -0.39 32.73 8.85
N GLN A 84 -1.58 33.30 9.02
CA GLN A 84 -2.78 32.84 8.31
C GLN A 84 -2.98 33.64 7.03
N MET A 85 -3.51 32.99 6.01
CA MET A 85 -4.02 33.61 4.78
C MET A 85 -5.36 32.98 4.44
N SER A 86 -6.28 33.75 3.85
CA SER A 86 -7.55 33.19 3.39
C SER A 86 -7.35 32.44 2.07
N MET A 87 -8.12 31.37 1.86
CA MET A 87 -8.17 30.68 0.55
C MET A 87 -8.62 31.63 -0.57
N VAL A 88 -9.47 32.62 -0.25
CA VAL A 88 -9.90 33.65 -1.20
C VAL A 88 -8.71 34.49 -1.67
N ASP A 89 -7.80 34.88 -0.78
CA ASP A 89 -6.62 35.69 -1.14
C ASP A 89 -5.58 34.88 -1.90
N LEU A 90 -5.41 33.59 -1.56
CA LEU A 90 -4.57 32.67 -2.33
C LEU A 90 -5.03 32.64 -3.79
N VAL A 91 -6.32 32.34 -4.02
CA VAL A 91 -6.84 32.21 -5.38
C VAL A 91 -6.84 33.54 -6.14
N LYS A 92 -7.15 34.66 -5.48
CA LYS A 92 -7.01 36.00 -6.10
C LYS A 92 -5.59 36.24 -6.59
N GLY A 93 -4.59 35.82 -5.83
CA GLY A 93 -3.21 35.99 -6.23
C GLY A 93 -2.77 35.02 -7.33
N ILE A 94 -3.28 33.78 -7.35
CA ILE A 94 -3.09 32.85 -8.48
C ILE A 94 -3.68 33.45 -9.76
N ALA A 95 -4.91 33.99 -9.70
CA ALA A 95 -5.57 34.65 -10.83
C ALA A 95 -4.82 35.92 -11.30
N ALA A 96 -4.04 36.54 -10.41
CA ALA A 96 -3.15 37.66 -10.73
C ALA A 96 -1.75 37.22 -11.19
N ALA A 97 -1.52 35.92 -11.38
CA ALA A 97 -0.23 35.32 -11.70
C ALA A 97 0.89 35.69 -10.71
N ASP A 98 0.55 35.89 -9.44
CA ASP A 98 1.52 36.10 -8.36
C ASP A 98 2.24 34.78 -8.08
N SER A 99 3.55 34.76 -8.35
CA SER A 99 4.39 33.57 -8.24
C SER A 99 4.33 32.92 -6.87
N GLN A 100 4.16 33.72 -5.80
CA GLN A 100 4.20 33.20 -4.44
C GLN A 100 2.98 32.32 -4.11
N ALA A 101 1.76 32.66 -4.54
CA ALA A 101 0.62 31.74 -4.31
C ALA A 101 0.64 30.53 -5.21
N ILE A 102 1.14 30.69 -6.43
CA ILE A 102 1.34 29.53 -7.32
C ILE A 102 2.30 28.56 -6.62
N GLU A 103 3.44 29.04 -6.11
CA GLU A 103 4.38 28.22 -5.34
C GLU A 103 3.76 27.59 -4.08
N PHE A 104 2.92 28.33 -3.33
CA PHE A 104 2.23 27.78 -2.17
C PHE A 104 1.30 26.61 -2.53
N LEU A 105 0.50 26.77 -3.59
CA LEU A 105 -0.41 25.75 -4.07
C LEU A 105 0.34 24.55 -4.66
N GLU A 106 1.24 24.81 -5.60
CA GLU A 106 1.97 23.76 -6.31
C GLU A 106 2.89 23.00 -5.35
N GLY A 107 3.54 23.69 -4.41
CA GLY A 107 4.38 23.07 -3.38
C GLY A 107 3.59 22.06 -2.54
N TRP A 108 2.41 22.44 -2.04
CA TRP A 108 1.55 21.54 -1.27
C TRP A 108 1.13 20.30 -2.07
N VAL A 109 0.68 20.49 -3.30
CA VAL A 109 0.23 19.39 -4.15
C VAL A 109 1.40 18.48 -4.55
N ASN A 110 2.58 19.05 -4.81
CA ASN A 110 3.81 18.30 -5.07
C ASN A 110 4.24 17.45 -3.88
N HIS A 111 4.19 18.00 -2.66
CA HIS A 111 4.47 17.24 -1.44
C HIS A 111 3.51 16.06 -1.24
N LEU A 112 2.21 16.26 -1.52
CA LEU A 112 1.25 15.16 -1.53
C LEU A 112 1.63 14.08 -2.54
N GLY A 113 1.96 14.45 -3.78
CA GLY A 113 2.42 13.52 -4.81
C GLY A 113 3.66 12.72 -4.40
N GLN A 114 4.69 13.40 -3.90
CA GLN A 114 5.93 12.77 -3.44
C GLN A 114 5.68 11.77 -2.30
N SER A 115 4.75 12.10 -1.39
CA SER A 115 4.43 11.20 -0.28
C SER A 115 3.80 9.88 -0.72
N LEU A 116 3.11 9.84 -1.87
CA LEU A 116 2.60 8.59 -2.45
C LEU A 116 3.75 7.70 -2.92
N SER A 117 4.72 8.30 -3.62
CA SER A 117 5.91 7.58 -4.10
C SER A 117 6.78 7.05 -2.96
N ALA A 118 6.85 7.76 -1.82
CA ALA A 118 7.57 7.29 -0.64
C ALA A 118 6.90 6.09 0.07
N GLN A 119 5.60 5.89 -0.13
CA GLN A 119 4.80 4.87 0.54
C GLN A 119 4.61 3.58 -0.29
N GLN A 120 5.49 3.35 -1.27
CA GLN A 120 5.58 2.34 -2.36
C GLN A 120 5.07 0.89 -2.20
N THR A 121 4.31 0.51 -1.18
CA THR A 121 3.90 -0.88 -0.93
C THR A 121 2.85 -1.43 -1.91
N VAL A 122 2.15 -0.58 -2.69
CA VAL A 122 0.99 -1.01 -3.50
C VAL A 122 1.01 -0.50 -4.95
N LEU A 123 1.85 0.48 -5.26
CA LEU A 123 1.80 1.17 -6.54
C LEU A 123 2.85 0.62 -7.51
N THR A 124 2.40 0.03 -8.61
CA THR A 124 3.27 -0.44 -9.69
C THR A 124 3.56 0.71 -10.64
N THR A 125 4.83 1.01 -10.90
CA THR A 125 5.21 2.04 -11.88
C THR A 125 4.68 1.65 -13.27
N PRO A 126 4.03 2.57 -14.00
CA PRO A 126 3.42 2.25 -15.27
C PRO A 126 4.45 1.91 -16.36
N LEU A 127 4.12 0.91 -17.20
CA LEU A 127 4.97 0.45 -18.31
C LEU A 127 4.71 1.24 -19.62
N ASN A 128 3.47 1.73 -19.82
CA ASN A 128 3.02 2.36 -21.06
C ASN A 128 2.82 3.87 -20.87
N LEU A 129 3.92 4.63 -20.88
CA LEU A 129 3.91 6.07 -20.63
C LEU A 129 3.82 6.87 -21.93
N VAL A 130 2.75 7.66 -22.05
CA VAL A 130 2.57 8.61 -23.16
C VAL A 130 3.14 9.98 -22.75
N GLN A 131 4.01 10.55 -23.59
CA GLN A 131 4.44 11.94 -23.48
C GLN A 131 3.59 12.80 -24.39
N THR A 132 3.00 13.86 -23.83
CA THR A 132 2.16 14.79 -24.55
C THR A 132 2.91 16.10 -24.74
N LEU A 133 2.84 16.65 -25.96
CA LEU A 133 3.38 17.96 -26.31
C LEU A 133 2.21 18.83 -26.78
N GLY A 134 1.54 19.49 -25.83
CA GLY A 134 0.37 20.30 -26.15
C GLY A 134 -0.54 20.49 -24.95
N ARG A 135 -1.68 21.15 -25.17
CA ARG A 135 -2.78 21.24 -24.20
C ARG A 135 -3.65 19.99 -24.27
N ASP A 136 -3.86 19.43 -25.45
CA ASP A 136 -4.70 18.25 -25.59
C ASP A 136 -3.89 16.96 -25.47
N PHE A 137 -4.55 15.92 -24.98
CA PHE A 137 -4.01 14.57 -24.98
C PHE A 137 -5.09 13.54 -25.33
N SER A 138 -4.62 12.39 -25.82
CA SER A 138 -5.44 11.21 -26.01
C SER A 138 -4.69 9.99 -25.51
N LEU A 139 -5.41 9.08 -24.86
CA LEU A 139 -4.91 7.81 -24.37
C LEU A 139 -5.76 6.69 -24.94
N SER A 140 -5.10 5.63 -25.36
CA SER A 140 -5.72 4.34 -25.66
C SER A 140 -5.91 3.53 -24.37
N PRO A 141 -6.81 2.53 -24.35
CA PRO A 141 -6.99 1.66 -23.18
C PRO A 141 -5.67 1.07 -22.68
N GLY A 142 -5.41 1.17 -21.37
CA GLY A 142 -4.17 0.70 -20.72
C GLY A 142 -2.94 1.58 -20.94
N GLU A 143 -3.06 2.71 -21.65
CA GLU A 143 -2.02 3.74 -21.68
C GLU A 143 -2.12 4.63 -20.45
N THR A 144 -0.96 5.13 -20.03
CA THR A 144 -0.85 5.98 -18.85
C THR A 144 -0.27 7.34 -19.21
N LEU A 145 -0.89 8.37 -18.65
CA LEU A 145 -0.40 9.74 -18.70
C LEU A 145 0.34 10.03 -17.40
N GLN A 146 1.63 10.33 -17.49
CA GLN A 146 2.42 10.87 -16.39
C GLN A 146 3.03 12.19 -16.81
N TRP A 147 2.78 13.22 -16.02
CA TRP A 147 3.45 14.49 -16.21
C TRP A 147 4.90 14.37 -15.75
N ARG A 148 5.89 14.68 -16.59
CA ARG A 148 7.32 14.53 -16.22
C ARG A 148 8.01 15.85 -15.87
N GLN A 149 7.31 16.98 -15.98
CA GLN A 149 7.86 18.27 -15.62
C GLN A 149 7.62 18.57 -14.13
N GLN A 150 8.35 19.55 -13.58
CA GLN A 150 8.28 19.90 -12.16
C GLN A 150 7.09 20.82 -11.82
N THR A 151 6.38 21.32 -12.83
CA THR A 151 5.24 22.23 -12.65
C THR A 151 3.96 21.44 -12.40
N LEU A 152 3.04 21.99 -11.62
CA LEU A 152 1.70 21.41 -11.50
C LEU A 152 0.94 21.57 -12.82
N LEU A 153 0.15 20.55 -13.18
CA LEU A 153 -0.83 20.64 -14.26
C LEU A 153 -2.21 20.21 -13.79
N TRP A 154 -3.22 20.73 -14.44
CA TRP A 154 -4.62 20.41 -14.21
C TRP A 154 -5.18 19.67 -15.40
N MET A 155 -5.81 18.52 -15.15
CA MET A 155 -6.34 17.65 -16.17
C MET A 155 -7.85 17.76 -16.23
N LYS A 156 -8.40 18.05 -17.41
CA LYS A 156 -9.85 18.03 -17.64
C LYS A 156 -10.20 16.96 -18.64
N LEU A 157 -10.96 15.96 -18.19
CA LEU A 157 -11.40 14.85 -19.04
C LEU A 157 -12.63 15.28 -19.84
N GLN A 158 -12.64 15.00 -21.13
CA GLN A 158 -13.79 15.28 -21.99
C GLN A 158 -14.72 14.06 -22.09
N GLN A 159 -14.13 12.86 -22.13
CA GLN A 159 -14.84 11.59 -22.27
C GLN A 159 -14.13 10.47 -21.52
N SER A 160 -14.91 9.44 -21.17
CA SER A 160 -14.45 8.19 -20.57
C SER A 160 -13.90 8.33 -19.14
N ASN A 161 -13.50 7.19 -18.58
CA ASN A 161 -12.96 7.09 -17.23
C ASN A 161 -11.44 6.88 -17.28
N THR A 162 -10.79 7.32 -16.21
CA THR A 162 -9.40 7.03 -15.91
C THR A 162 -9.27 6.60 -14.45
N HIS A 163 -8.23 5.83 -14.16
CA HIS A 163 -7.87 5.43 -12.80
C HIS A 163 -6.65 6.24 -12.34
N TRP A 164 -6.81 7.00 -11.27
CA TRP A 164 -5.70 7.72 -10.66
C TRP A 164 -4.75 6.73 -9.98
N MET A 165 -3.45 6.86 -10.28
CA MET A 165 -2.40 5.95 -9.80
C MET A 165 -2.60 4.48 -10.21
N GLY A 166 -3.39 4.21 -11.26
CA GLY A 166 -3.74 2.84 -11.69
C GLY A 166 -4.59 2.08 -10.66
N VAL A 167 -5.28 2.79 -9.76
CA VAL A 167 -6.15 2.19 -8.74
C VAL A 167 -7.59 2.23 -9.21
N GLU A 168 -8.19 1.05 -9.44
CA GLU A 168 -9.54 0.90 -9.99
C GLU A 168 -10.61 1.70 -9.20
N GLU A 169 -10.50 1.75 -7.88
CA GLU A 169 -11.48 2.45 -7.02
C GLU A 169 -11.33 3.99 -7.02
N LEU A 170 -10.26 4.52 -7.62
CA LEU A 170 -9.95 5.95 -7.69
C LEU A 170 -10.22 6.48 -9.10
N THR A 171 -11.49 6.46 -9.50
CA THR A 171 -11.93 6.86 -10.83
C THR A 171 -12.08 8.37 -10.99
N LEU A 172 -11.62 8.88 -12.14
CA LEU A 172 -11.87 10.23 -12.63
C LEU A 172 -12.51 10.14 -14.01
N ASN A 173 -13.48 11.01 -14.29
CA ASN A 173 -14.24 11.00 -15.53
C ASN A 173 -14.58 12.43 -15.99
N SER A 174 -15.35 12.56 -17.08
CA SER A 174 -15.72 13.87 -17.65
C SER A 174 -16.61 14.75 -16.77
N THR A 175 -17.20 14.23 -15.70
CA THR A 175 -17.96 15.03 -14.72
C THR A 175 -17.10 15.46 -13.54
N SER A 176 -15.86 14.97 -13.46
CA SER A 176 -14.91 15.37 -12.43
C SER A 176 -14.39 16.79 -12.72
N PRO A 177 -14.12 17.60 -11.67
CA PRO A 177 -13.47 18.89 -11.86
C PRO A 177 -12.06 18.70 -12.45
N ALA A 178 -11.46 19.78 -12.94
CA ALA A 178 -10.06 19.75 -13.36
C ALA A 178 -9.20 19.19 -12.21
N PHE A 179 -8.47 18.11 -12.49
CA PHE A 179 -7.76 17.35 -11.48
C PHE A 179 -6.27 17.69 -11.47
N PRO A 180 -5.69 18.10 -10.34
CA PRO A 180 -4.28 18.44 -10.26
C PRO A 180 -3.40 17.18 -10.33
N LEU A 181 -2.46 17.14 -11.29
CA LEU A 181 -1.44 16.12 -11.45
C LEU A 181 -0.04 16.71 -11.27
N THR A 182 0.77 15.97 -10.53
CA THR A 182 2.20 16.25 -10.32
C THR A 182 3.05 15.13 -10.92
N ARG A 183 4.36 15.31 -10.88
CA ARG A 183 5.31 14.35 -11.46
C ARG A 183 5.26 12.94 -10.90
N ASP A 184 4.80 12.82 -9.66
CA ASP A 184 4.72 11.56 -8.92
C ASP A 184 3.33 10.92 -9.03
N MET A 185 2.49 11.45 -9.93
CA MET A 185 1.15 10.96 -10.19
C MET A 185 0.96 10.58 -11.66
N TRP A 186 0.07 9.62 -11.92
CA TRP A 186 -0.34 9.27 -13.28
C TRP A 186 -1.84 8.96 -13.35
N LEU A 187 -2.37 9.00 -14.57
CA LEU A 187 -3.70 8.53 -14.91
C LEU A 187 -3.58 7.34 -15.85
N GLU A 188 -4.31 6.27 -15.58
CA GLU A 188 -4.42 5.11 -16.45
C GLU A 188 -5.78 5.12 -17.15
N ALA A 189 -5.79 4.96 -18.46
CA ALA A 189 -7.01 4.98 -19.24
C ALA A 189 -7.72 3.62 -19.18
N GLU A 190 -8.96 3.61 -18.68
CA GLU A 190 -9.83 2.43 -18.72
C GLU A 190 -10.28 2.16 -20.17
N ASP A 191 -10.71 3.23 -20.84
CA ASP A 191 -11.15 3.26 -22.23
C ASP A 191 -10.35 4.30 -23.03
N ALA A 192 -10.69 4.50 -24.32
CA ALA A 192 -10.14 5.62 -25.08
C ALA A 192 -10.54 6.95 -24.41
N VAL A 193 -9.55 7.72 -23.98
CA VAL A 193 -9.72 8.97 -23.23
C VAL A 193 -9.20 10.13 -24.06
N ILE A 194 -9.91 11.25 -23.99
CA ILE A 194 -9.47 12.55 -24.51
C ILE A 194 -9.63 13.56 -23.38
N GLY A 195 -8.64 14.43 -23.24
CA GLY A 195 -8.73 15.52 -22.29
C GLY A 195 -7.79 16.67 -22.63
N GLU A 196 -7.85 17.66 -21.76
CA GLU A 196 -7.04 18.88 -21.83
C GLU A 196 -6.16 18.99 -20.57
N MET A 197 -5.00 19.60 -20.76
CA MET A 197 -3.99 19.95 -19.79
C MET A 197 -3.94 21.46 -19.66
N LEU A 198 -4.19 21.94 -18.46
CA LEU A 198 -4.27 23.35 -18.12
C LEU A 198 -3.17 23.70 -17.10
N PRO A 199 -2.33 24.70 -17.36
CA PRO A 199 -1.51 25.32 -16.32
C PRO A 199 -2.39 25.88 -15.19
N THR A 200 -1.86 25.98 -13.97
CA THR A 200 -2.56 26.58 -12.83
C THR A 200 -3.09 27.99 -13.13
N ALA A 201 -2.35 28.78 -13.91
CA ALA A 201 -2.71 30.15 -14.29
C ALA A 201 -3.88 30.23 -15.30
N ASP A 202 -4.19 29.13 -15.99
CA ASP A 202 -5.24 29.07 -17.01
C ASP A 202 -6.59 28.60 -16.44
N LEU A 203 -6.67 28.32 -15.13
CA LEU A 203 -7.94 27.98 -14.47
C LEU A 203 -8.86 29.21 -14.43
N GLU A 204 -10.04 29.10 -15.04
CA GLU A 204 -10.92 30.24 -15.29
C GLU A 204 -11.68 30.72 -14.04
N ASN A 205 -11.91 29.87 -13.04
CA ASN A 205 -12.72 30.23 -11.88
C ASN A 205 -12.23 29.62 -10.54
N PHE A 206 -12.60 30.31 -9.46
CA PHE A 206 -12.29 29.95 -8.08
C PHE A 206 -12.84 28.58 -7.68
N GLU A 207 -14.04 28.25 -8.16
CA GLU A 207 -14.74 27.03 -7.80
C GLU A 207 -14.08 25.79 -8.40
N GLU A 208 -13.55 25.85 -9.62
CA GLU A 208 -12.86 24.73 -10.27
C GLU A 208 -11.54 24.40 -9.57
N LEU A 209 -10.77 25.41 -9.16
CA LEU A 209 -9.55 25.21 -8.37
C LEU A 209 -9.86 24.50 -7.04
N LEU A 210 -10.84 25.01 -6.28
CA LEU A 210 -11.22 24.40 -5.00
C LEU A 210 -11.80 22.99 -5.19
N ALA A 211 -12.65 22.80 -6.20
CA ALA A 211 -13.25 21.50 -6.49
C ALA A 211 -12.18 20.47 -6.90
N GLY A 212 -11.19 20.86 -7.68
CA GLY A 212 -10.09 19.97 -8.06
C GLY A 212 -9.18 19.62 -6.88
N LEU A 213 -8.88 20.57 -5.99
CA LEU A 213 -8.17 20.25 -4.73
C LEU A 213 -8.98 19.34 -3.82
N ALA A 214 -10.29 19.58 -3.69
CA ALA A 214 -11.18 18.71 -2.92
C ALA A 214 -11.24 17.29 -3.52
N SER A 215 -11.25 17.18 -4.86
CA SER A 215 -11.17 15.91 -5.59
C SER A 215 -9.85 15.19 -5.30
N LEU A 216 -8.71 15.90 -5.37
CA LEU A 216 -7.41 15.34 -5.02
C LEU A 216 -7.36 14.82 -3.60
N HIS A 217 -7.76 15.63 -2.62
CA HIS A 217 -7.79 15.20 -1.22
C HIS A 217 -8.71 13.97 -1.05
N THR A 218 -9.83 13.92 -1.78
CA THR A 218 -10.77 12.78 -1.72
C THR A 218 -10.11 11.51 -2.23
N CYS A 219 -9.45 11.57 -3.39
CA CYS A 219 -8.69 10.44 -3.92
C CYS A 219 -7.58 10.01 -2.96
N PHE A 220 -6.87 10.96 -2.36
CA PHE A 220 -5.78 10.71 -1.42
C PHE A 220 -6.27 10.00 -0.13
N PHE A 221 -7.39 10.41 0.45
CA PHE A 221 -7.96 9.75 1.63
C PHE A 221 -8.63 8.41 1.33
N ARG A 222 -9.21 8.25 0.13
CA ARG A 222 -9.66 6.94 -0.34
C ARG A 222 -8.49 5.98 -0.50
N TYR A 223 -7.38 6.45 -1.08
CA TYR A 223 -6.14 5.67 -1.17
C TYR A 223 -5.66 5.18 0.20
N PHE A 224 -5.62 6.02 1.23
CA PHE A 224 -5.25 5.56 2.57
C PHE A 224 -6.23 4.58 3.19
N SER A 225 -7.51 4.71 2.88
CA SER A 225 -8.53 3.74 3.32
C SER A 225 -8.26 2.38 2.68
N LEU A 226 -7.99 2.33 1.38
CA LEU A 226 -7.63 1.10 0.66
C LEU A 226 -6.33 0.50 1.22
N LEU A 227 -5.30 1.32 1.42
CA LEU A 227 -4.02 0.86 1.94
C LEU A 227 -4.15 0.26 3.34
N THR A 228 -4.88 0.92 4.24
CA THR A 228 -5.08 0.40 5.60
C THR A 228 -5.91 -0.88 5.61
N ASN A 229 -6.89 -1.00 4.71
CA ASN A 229 -7.66 -2.24 4.56
C ASN A 229 -6.75 -3.39 4.09
N LYS A 230 -5.89 -3.15 3.09
CA LYS A 230 -4.89 -4.13 2.64
C LYS A 230 -3.91 -4.53 3.75
N GLU A 231 -3.42 -3.58 4.54
CA GLU A 231 -2.54 -3.84 5.70
C GLU A 231 -3.25 -4.72 6.73
N THR A 232 -4.51 -4.40 7.06
CA THR A 232 -5.32 -5.18 8.01
C THR A 232 -5.58 -6.61 7.51
N GLU A 233 -5.88 -6.77 6.22
CA GLU A 233 -6.08 -8.08 5.60
C GLU A 233 -4.79 -8.92 5.57
N ALA A 234 -3.64 -8.29 5.35
CA ALA A 234 -2.34 -8.96 5.36
C ALA A 234 -1.97 -9.42 6.78
N GLU A 235 -2.14 -8.56 7.79
CA GLU A 235 -1.93 -8.91 9.20
C GLU A 235 -2.84 -10.06 9.64
N PHE A 236 -4.11 -10.03 9.24
CA PHE A 236 -5.05 -11.12 9.54
C PHE A 236 -4.64 -12.43 8.88
N ARG A 237 -4.19 -12.41 7.61
CA ARG A 237 -3.66 -13.59 6.92
C ARG A 237 -2.45 -14.19 7.64
N GLN A 238 -1.47 -13.36 8.00
CA GLN A 238 -0.28 -13.81 8.73
C GLN A 238 -0.63 -14.42 10.08
N PHE A 239 -1.61 -13.84 10.78
CA PHE A 239 -2.13 -14.41 12.01
C PHE A 239 -2.75 -15.80 11.80
N GLN A 240 -3.58 -15.97 10.75
CA GLN A 240 -4.19 -17.27 10.43
C GLN A 240 -3.16 -18.35 10.05
N GLU A 241 -2.16 -18.01 9.24
CA GLU A 241 -1.07 -18.92 8.87
C GLU A 241 -0.29 -19.39 10.10
N ARG A 242 -0.03 -18.47 11.03
CA ARG A 242 0.68 -18.78 12.28
C ARG A 242 -0.13 -19.71 13.19
N GLU A 243 -1.44 -19.48 13.31
CA GLU A 243 -2.32 -20.35 14.09
C GLU A 243 -2.38 -21.77 13.50
N GLN A 244 -2.53 -21.89 12.18
CA GLN A 244 -2.53 -23.18 11.49
C GLN A 244 -1.21 -23.93 11.68
N PHE A 245 -0.07 -23.25 11.52
CA PHE A 245 1.24 -23.84 11.74
C PHE A 245 1.42 -24.30 13.19
N ASN A 246 1.02 -23.47 14.16
CA ASN A 246 1.11 -23.81 15.58
C ASN A 246 0.25 -25.04 15.91
N GLN A 247 -0.97 -25.12 15.36
CA GLN A 247 -1.82 -26.30 15.52
C GLN A 247 -1.15 -27.57 14.96
N GLN A 248 -0.57 -27.50 13.76
CA GLN A 248 0.16 -28.63 13.16
C GLN A 248 1.36 -29.07 14.01
N VAL A 249 2.11 -28.12 14.59
CA VAL A 249 3.24 -28.42 15.47
C VAL A 249 2.78 -29.10 16.76
N ILE A 250 1.67 -28.64 17.36
CA ILE A 250 1.09 -29.26 18.56
C ILE A 250 0.62 -30.69 18.26
N GLU A 251 -0.12 -30.87 17.16
CA GLU A 251 -0.61 -32.19 16.74
C GLU A 251 0.55 -33.16 16.47
N GLY A 252 1.61 -32.69 15.79
CA GLY A 252 2.84 -33.46 15.57
C GLY A 252 3.54 -33.85 16.87
N ALA A 253 3.76 -32.89 17.78
CA ALA A 253 4.41 -33.15 19.07
C ALA A 253 3.59 -34.12 19.96
N LEU A 254 2.26 -34.02 19.94
CA LEU A 254 1.40 -34.98 20.65
C LEU A 254 1.47 -36.38 20.02
N SER A 255 1.54 -36.48 18.69
CA SER A 255 1.74 -37.74 17.99
C SER A 255 3.10 -38.38 18.35
N ASP A 256 4.16 -37.57 18.41
CA ASP A 256 5.49 -38.05 18.80
C ASP A 256 5.51 -38.57 20.24
N LEU A 257 4.89 -37.84 21.18
CA LEU A 257 4.75 -38.28 22.58
C LEU A 257 3.90 -39.54 22.70
N ALA A 258 2.79 -39.63 21.95
CA ALA A 258 1.96 -40.83 21.90
C ALA A 258 2.75 -42.04 21.38
N THR A 259 3.61 -41.85 20.38
CA THR A 259 4.49 -42.89 19.84
C THR A 259 5.49 -43.41 20.87
N VAL A 260 5.99 -42.55 21.77
CA VAL A 260 6.87 -42.97 22.88
C VAL A 260 6.10 -43.78 23.93
N LEU A 261 4.84 -43.44 24.21
CA LEU A 261 4.01 -44.09 25.23
C LEU A 261 3.33 -45.38 24.73
N GLN A 262 3.03 -45.44 23.43
CA GLN A 262 2.51 -46.60 22.71
C GLN A 262 3.35 -46.78 21.45
N PRO A 263 4.56 -47.35 21.56
CA PRO A 263 5.26 -47.82 20.38
C PRO A 263 4.29 -48.75 19.66
N GLN A 264 3.89 -48.39 18.44
CA GLN A 264 2.98 -49.21 17.65
C GLN A 264 3.44 -50.67 17.76
N GLN A 265 2.55 -51.55 18.22
CA GLN A 265 2.69 -52.96 17.95
C GLN A 265 2.62 -53.10 16.42
N GLU A 266 3.75 -52.93 15.75
CA GLU A 266 4.00 -53.63 14.50
C GLU A 266 3.65 -55.09 14.76
N ALA A 267 2.82 -55.61 13.86
CA ALA A 267 1.96 -56.76 14.05
C ALA A 267 2.58 -57.91 14.88
N ILE A 268 1.73 -58.67 15.56
CA ILE A 268 2.10 -59.94 16.18
C ILE A 268 2.77 -60.82 15.09
N PHE A 269 4.10 -60.81 15.03
CA PHE A 269 4.87 -61.58 14.06
C PHE A 269 5.34 -62.86 14.74
N SER A 270 4.83 -63.98 14.24
CA SER A 270 4.98 -65.32 14.79
C SER A 270 6.42 -65.62 15.21
N GLN A 271 6.59 -65.92 16.50
CA GLN A 271 7.81 -66.47 17.09
C GLN A 271 7.98 -67.97 16.79
N GLU A 272 7.48 -68.46 15.65
CA GLU A 272 7.54 -69.89 15.33
C GLU A 272 8.57 -70.14 14.23
N GLY A 273 9.73 -70.63 14.66
CA GLY A 273 10.83 -71.07 13.81
C GLY A 273 12.10 -71.36 14.63
N PRO A 274 13.09 -72.09 14.06
CA PRO A 274 14.34 -72.39 14.74
C PRO A 274 15.05 -71.10 15.22
N PRO A 275 15.69 -71.09 16.41
CA PRO A 275 16.25 -69.87 17.02
C PRO A 275 17.20 -69.08 16.11
N LEU A 276 17.95 -69.78 15.26
CA LEU A 276 18.85 -69.16 14.29
C LEU A 276 18.10 -68.36 13.23
N LEU A 277 16.97 -68.87 12.73
CA LEU A 277 16.18 -68.25 11.69
C LEU A 277 15.48 -66.99 12.21
N VAL A 278 15.07 -67.02 13.48
CA VAL A 278 14.55 -65.84 14.19
C VAL A 278 15.65 -64.78 14.33
N ALA A 279 16.86 -65.17 14.72
CA ALA A 279 17.99 -64.25 14.84
C ALA A 279 18.41 -63.64 13.49
N PHE A 280 18.52 -64.44 12.43
CA PHE A 280 18.85 -63.97 11.10
C PHE A 280 17.74 -63.09 10.50
N GLY A 281 16.47 -63.44 10.71
CA GLY A 281 15.33 -62.63 10.28
C GLY A 281 15.27 -61.25 10.95
N ALA A 282 15.77 -61.12 12.19
CA ALA A 282 15.92 -59.83 12.86
C ALA A 282 17.04 -58.99 12.24
N VAL A 283 18.20 -59.60 11.94
CA VAL A 283 19.33 -58.91 11.30
C VAL A 283 18.99 -58.47 9.88
N GLY A 284 18.39 -59.33 9.08
CA GLY A 284 17.94 -59.01 7.71
C GLY A 284 17.02 -57.80 7.67
N ARG A 285 16.06 -57.70 8.60
CA ARG A 285 15.13 -56.56 8.69
C ARG A 285 15.82 -55.23 8.99
N SER A 286 16.84 -55.20 9.85
CA SER A 286 17.62 -53.98 10.09
C SER A 286 18.37 -53.49 8.85
N LEU A 287 18.64 -54.41 7.91
CA LEU A 287 19.32 -54.16 6.65
C LEU A 287 18.37 -54.03 5.45
N GLY A 288 17.05 -54.14 5.66
CA GLY A 288 16.04 -54.12 4.60
C GLY A 288 16.04 -55.36 3.70
N ILE A 289 16.59 -56.49 4.17
CA ILE A 289 16.74 -57.75 3.43
C ILE A 289 15.73 -58.78 3.98
N GLU A 290 14.85 -59.28 3.11
CA GLU A 290 13.88 -60.33 3.45
C GLU A 290 14.55 -61.71 3.46
N ILE A 291 14.57 -62.38 4.63
CA ILE A 291 15.11 -63.74 4.77
C ILE A 291 13.94 -64.72 4.91
N ARG A 292 13.79 -65.62 3.94
CA ARG A 292 12.73 -66.64 3.90
C ARG A 292 13.24 -68.00 4.37
N PRO A 293 12.41 -68.81 5.04
CA PRO A 293 12.79 -70.16 5.43
C PRO A 293 12.98 -71.07 4.21
N PRO A 294 13.85 -72.09 4.31
CA PRO A 294 13.98 -73.10 3.25
C PRO A 294 12.68 -73.91 3.14
N ALA A 295 12.26 -74.24 1.91
CA ALA A 295 11.12 -75.13 1.69
C ALA A 295 11.38 -76.51 2.31
N GLU A 296 10.39 -77.07 3.01
CA GLU A 296 10.47 -78.37 3.68
C GLU A 296 10.50 -79.53 2.67
N ASP A 297 11.60 -79.73 1.94
CA ASP A 297 12.01 -81.06 1.47
C ASP A 297 13.49 -81.08 1.02
N LEU A 298 14.41 -81.21 1.97
CA LEU A 298 15.85 -81.20 1.70
C LEU A 298 16.42 -82.55 1.23
N ASN A 299 15.60 -83.60 1.09
CA ASN A 299 16.07 -84.93 0.67
C ASN A 299 15.78 -85.29 -0.79
N SER A 300 15.16 -84.42 -1.60
CA SER A 300 14.84 -84.74 -3.01
C SER A 300 15.13 -83.61 -4.02
N ILE A 301 16.14 -82.77 -3.80
CA ILE A 301 16.54 -81.75 -4.80
C ILE A 301 17.98 -81.98 -5.26
N LYS A 302 18.14 -82.37 -6.52
CA LYS A 302 19.40 -82.73 -7.17
C LYS A 302 20.19 -81.55 -7.75
N ASP A 303 19.70 -80.31 -7.64
CA ASP A 303 20.45 -79.15 -8.09
C ASP A 303 20.00 -77.86 -7.36
N PRO A 304 20.80 -77.32 -6.42
CA PRO A 304 20.42 -76.15 -5.61
C PRO A 304 20.43 -74.83 -6.39
N VAL A 305 20.97 -74.79 -7.61
CA VAL A 305 21.03 -73.55 -8.41
C VAL A 305 19.73 -73.33 -9.19
N ALA A 306 19.02 -74.39 -9.58
CA ALA A 306 17.78 -74.29 -10.35
C ALA A 306 16.60 -73.70 -9.54
N ALA A 307 16.60 -73.88 -8.21
CA ALA A 307 15.53 -73.39 -7.32
C ALA A 307 15.55 -71.86 -7.12
N ILE A 308 16.71 -71.21 -7.32
CA ILE A 308 16.86 -69.76 -7.16
C ILE A 308 16.25 -69.00 -8.35
N ALA A 309 16.14 -69.62 -9.52
CA ALA A 309 15.66 -68.96 -10.75
C ALA A 309 14.12 -68.83 -10.87
N GLN A 310 13.34 -69.40 -9.94
CA GLN A 310 11.86 -69.38 -9.97
C GLN A 310 11.20 -68.59 -8.82
N ALA A 311 11.98 -67.87 -8.01
CA ALA A 311 11.48 -67.05 -6.90
C ALA A 311 11.45 -65.55 -7.23
#